data_AF-A0A832EIT4-F1
#
_entry.id   AF-A0A832EIT4-F1
#
_cell.length_a   1.000
_cell.length_b   1.000
_cell.length_c   1.000
_cell.angle_alpha   90.00
_cell.angle_beta   90.00
_cell.angle_gamma   90.00
#
_symmetry.space_group_name_H-M   'P 1'
#
loop_
_entity.id
_entity.type
_entity.pdbx_description
1 polymer ?
#
loop_
_entity_poly.entity_id
_entity_poly.type
_entity_poly.pdbx_seq_one_letter_code
_entity_poly.pdbx_strand_id
1 'polypeptide(L)' 'MSTLRQVCHCENCGNEADMVVTCTWVEVEEQPGVVSKKKKETRKCTICGNEADMIVDEDE' A
#
# COMPACT_ATOMS: atom_id res chain seq x y z
N MET A 1 -12.99 -2.96 18.95
CA MET A 1 -12.53 -2.72 17.56
C MET A 1 -11.75 -1.43 17.58
N SER A 2 -10.42 -1.50 17.58
CA SER A 2 -9.56 -0.32 17.58
C SER A 2 -9.37 0.13 16.14
N THR A 3 -9.89 1.31 15.79
CA THR A 3 -9.70 1.89 14.45
C THR A 3 -8.25 2.36 14.33
N LEU A 4 -7.44 1.67 13.53
CA LEU A 4 -6.08 2.10 13.21
C LEU A 4 -6.17 3.29 12.24
N ARG A 5 -5.96 4.50 12.76
CA ARG A 5 -5.81 5.70 11.92
C ARG A 5 -4.35 5.82 11.51
N GLN A 6 -4.01 5.35 10.31
CA GLN A 6 -2.68 5.53 9.74
C GLN A 6 -2.60 6.90 9.06
N VAL A 7 -1.89 7.86 9.67
CA VAL A 7 -1.57 9.14 9.03
C VAL A 7 -0.31 8.92 8.21
N CYS A 8 -0.41 9.09 6.89
CA CYS A 8 0.74 8.99 5.99
C CYS A 8 1.19 10.38 5.57
N HIS A 9 2.48 10.65 5.70
CA HIS A 9 3.09 11.85 5.13
C HIS A 9 3.43 11.58 3.66
N CYS A 10 2.95 12.41 2.74
CA CYS A 10 3.36 12.32 1.34
C CYS A 10 4.71 13.02 1.16
N GLU A 11 5.78 12.26 0.89
CA GLU A 11 7.12 12.83 0.67
C GLU A 11 7.19 13.77 -0.54
N ASN A 12 6.31 13.57 -1.52
CA ASN A 12 6.28 14.39 -2.74
C ASN A 12 5.77 15.82 -2.47
N CYS A 13 4.69 15.98 -1.69
CA CYS A 13 4.07 17.30 -1.48
C CYS A 13 4.22 17.86 -0.06
N GLY A 14 4.97 17.20 0.83
CA GLY A 14 5.27 17.76 2.15
C GLY A 14 4.10 17.76 3.15
N ASN A 15 2.94 17.20 2.77
CA ASN A 15 1.71 17.32 3.53
C ASN A 15 1.30 15.98 4.14
N GLU A 16 0.78 16.05 5.37
CA GLU A 16 -0.03 15.00 5.98
C GLU A 16 -1.38 14.98 5.24
N ALA A 17 -1.55 14.02 4.36
CA ALA A 17 -2.74 13.91 3.53
C ALA A 17 -3.41 12.57 3.79
N ASP A 18 -4.75 12.58 3.87
CA ASP A 18 -5.52 11.35 3.80
C ASP A 18 -5.21 10.67 2.46
N MET A 19 -4.63 9.47 2.49
CA MET A 19 -4.35 8.69 1.30
C MET A 19 -5.49 7.71 1.05
N VAL A 20 -5.93 7.61 -0.21
CA VAL A 20 -6.88 6.57 -0.62
C VAL A 20 -6.09 5.28 -0.85
N VAL A 21 -6.40 4.23 -0.09
CA VAL A 21 -5.74 2.91 -0.20
C VAL A 21 -6.63 1.97 -1.01
N THR A 22 -6.08 1.42 -2.08
CA THR A 22 -6.71 0.39 -2.91
C THR A 22 -5.97 -0.93 -2.71
N CYS A 23 -6.67 -1.97 -2.25
CA CYS A 23 -6.09 -3.28 -1.99
C CYS A 23 -6.47 -4.25 -3.11
N THR A 24 -5.47 -4.94 -3.67
CA THR A 24 -5.64 -6.01 -4.67
C THR A 24 -4.70 -7.17 -4.35
N TRP A 25 -5.04 -8.38 -4.79
CA TRP A 25 -4.16 -9.54 -4.65
C TRP A 25 -3.34 -9.72 -5.91
N VAL A 26 -2.02 -9.87 -5.76
CA VAL A 26 -1.10 -10.08 -6.89
C VAL A 26 -0.24 -11.32 -6.63
N GLU A 27 0.07 -12.01 -7.71
CA GLU A 27 0.98 -13.16 -7.71
C GLU A 27 2.41 -12.63 -7.90
N VAL A 28 3.27 -12.84 -6.90
CA VAL A 28 4.66 -12.41 -6.91
C VAL A 28 5.54 -13.66 -6.95
N GLU A 29 6.39 -13.75 -7.97
CA GLU A 29 7.42 -14.79 -8.03
C GLU A 29 8.58 -14.40 -7.11
N GLU A 30 8.72 -15.12 -5.98
CA GLU A 30 9.78 -14.85 -5.01
C GLU A 30 11.07 -15.61 -5.36
N GLN A 31 10.92 -16.79 -5.97
CA GLN A 31 11.98 -17.66 -6.44
C GLN A 31 11.53 -18.34 -7.74
N PRO A 32 12.45 -18.78 -8.62
CA PRO A 32 12.09 -19.46 -9.86
C PRO A 32 11.21 -20.69 -9.56
N GLY A 33 9.93 -20.62 -9.96
CA GLY A 33 8.94 -21.67 -9.73
C GLY A 33 8.16 -21.59 -8.41
N VAL A 34 8.41 -20.58 -7.57
CA VAL A 34 7.66 -20.31 -6.33
C VAL A 34 6.91 -18.98 -6.47
N VAL A 35 5.60 -19.08 -6.69
CA VAL A 35 4.69 -17.95 -6.80
C VAL A 35 3.89 -17.84 -5.51
N SER A 36 4.00 -16.70 -4.85
CA SER A 36 3.25 -16.38 -3.64
C SER A 36 2.19 -15.35 -3.94
N LYS A 37 0.98 -15.55 -3.43
CA LYS A 37 -0.07 -14.53 -3.47
C LYS A 37 0.19 -13.52 -2.36
N LYS A 38 0.45 -12.27 -2.75
CA LYS A 38 0.69 -11.17 -1.80
C LYS A 38 -0.36 -10.09 -1.95
N LYS A 39 -0.62 -9.36 -0.87
CA LYS A 39 -1.54 -8.23 -0.89
C LYS A 39 -0.81 -7.01 -1.43
N LYS A 40 -1.24 -6.50 -2.58
CA LYS A 40 -0.78 -5.21 -3.11
C LYS A 40 -1.70 -4.10 -2.61
N GLU A 41 -1.12 -3.14 -1.91
CA GLU A 41 -1.78 -1.91 -1.51
C GLU A 41 -1.24 -0.74 -2.32
N THR A 42 -2.10 -0.11 -3.10
CA THR A 42 -1.80 1.13 -3.81
C THR A 42 -2.37 2.30 -3.02
N ARG A 43 -1.51 3.22 -2.58
CA ARG A 43 -1.90 4.41 -1.83
C ARG A 43 -1.81 5.63 -2.72
N LYS A 44 -2.86 6.43 -2.78
CA LYS A 44 -2.89 7.67 -3.57
C LYS A 44 -3.09 8.87 -2.67
N CYS A 45 -2.17 9.83 -2.76
CA CYS A 45 -2.31 11.11 -2.10
C CYS A 45 -3.49 11.89 -2.68
N THR A 46 -4.44 12.28 -1.83
CA THR A 46 -5.61 13.07 -2.26
C THR A 46 -5.27 14.50 -2.65
N ILE A 47 -4.08 15.00 -2.25
CA ILE A 47 -3.66 16.38 -2.50
C ILE A 47 -2.92 16.52 -3.83
N CYS A 48 -1.86 15.73 -4.04
CA CYS A 48 -1.03 15.83 -5.24
C CYS A 48 -1.25 14.69 -6.25
N GLY A 49 -2.06 13.69 -5.90
CA GLY A 49 -2.33 12.54 -6.76
C GLY A 49 -1.19 11.52 -6.84
N ASN A 50 -0.11 11.69 -6.07
CA ASN A 50 1.03 10.77 -6.07
C ASN A 50 0.63 9.38 -5.58
N GLU A 51 1.08 8.35 -6.29
CA GLU A 51 0.79 6.96 -5.99
C GLU A 51 2.02 6.26 -5.38
N ALA A 52 1.78 5.40 -4.40
CA ALA A 52 2.78 4.57 -3.76
C ALA A 52 2.25 3.13 -3.66
N ASP A 53 2.95 2.20 -4.28
CA ASP A 53 2.63 0.77 -4.23
C ASP A 53 3.41 0.10 -3.09
N MET A 54 2.71 -0.68 -2.27
CA MET A 54 3.30 -1.51 -1.22
C MET A 54 2.82 -2.95 -1.41
N ILE A 55 3.73 -3.90 -1.28
CA ILE A 55 3.39 -5.32 -1.21
C ILE A 55 3.50 -5.68 0.26
N VAL A 56 2.38 -6.08 0.86
CA VAL A 56 2.28 -6.42 2.27
C VAL A 56 2.10 -7.93 2.34
N ASP A 57 2.94 -8.57 3.14
CA ASP A 57 2.73 -9.97 3.51
C ASP A 57 1.53 -10.03 4.46
N GLU A 58 0.74 -11.12 4.40
CA GLU A 58 -0.25 -11.38 5.44
C GLU A 58 0.52 -11.77 6.72
N ASP A 59 0.76 -10.80 7.59
CA ASP A 59 1.11 -11.09 8.98
C ASP A 59 -0.12 -11.74 9.66
N GLU A 60 0.02 -13.03 10.04
CA GLU A 60 -0.99 -13.80 10.81
C GLU A 60 -1.29 -13.22 12.19
#